data_AF-K2RJ19-F1
#
_entry.id   AF-K2RJ19-F1
#
_cell.length_a   1.000
_cell.length_b   1.000
_cell.length_c   1.000
_cell.angle_alpha   90.00
_cell.angle_beta   90.00
_cell.angle_gamma   90.00
#
_symmetry.space_group_name_H-M   'P 1'
#
loop_
_entity.id
_entity.type
_entity.pdbx_description
1 polymer ?
#
loop_
_entity_poly.entity_id
_entity_poly.type
_entity_poly.pdbx_seq_one_letter_code
_entity_poly.pdbx_strand_id
1 'polypeptide(L)'
;MSTTGKIQNAAVQGGQKLAARHPLQRLDSPSRGASALLHTLGCCSFTYSFWYLFHFPNLISEAWGWHLQFLTTCGLALATLTYALALFSDLTLSPALYRLKNLLSLTSAPLECCITILYWTIKAIDPRLLQHPDLPDLALLPDLSFHLNPALLLTADLLFFSPPWTLSAAPAIGVSGAIAVAYWFWVEACFAHNGFYPYPLFGQLDTVGRAVLFAGAAAIMAVSTLALKKVYEIVNGKMDSKGSASGVEDVKKE
;
A
#
# COMPACT_ATOMS: atom_id res chain seq x y z
N MET A 1 26.26 -27.15 -32.62
CA MET A 1 25.24 -26.97 -31.56
C MET A 1 23.90 -26.71 -32.23
N SER A 2 22.92 -27.60 -32.08
CA SER A 2 21.61 -27.53 -32.76
C SER A 2 20.85 -26.24 -32.41
N THR A 3 20.12 -25.67 -33.38
CA THR A 3 19.24 -24.51 -33.22
C THR A 3 18.25 -24.69 -32.06
N THR A 4 17.77 -25.92 -31.85
CA THR A 4 16.87 -26.29 -30.75
C THR A 4 17.53 -26.12 -29.38
N GLY A 5 18.83 -26.45 -29.25
CA GLY A 5 19.58 -26.29 -28.00
C GLY A 5 19.86 -24.82 -27.65
N LYS A 6 19.98 -23.94 -28.65
CA LYS A 6 20.10 -22.49 -28.42
C LYS A 6 18.79 -21.89 -27.91
N ILE A 7 17.65 -22.33 -28.44
CA ILE A 7 16.32 -21.86 -28.02
C ILE A 7 16.00 -22.33 -26.59
N GLN A 8 16.29 -23.59 -26.26
CA GLN A 8 16.11 -24.10 -24.89
C GLN A 8 17.01 -23.36 -23.89
N ASN A 9 18.29 -23.14 -24.21
CA ASN A 9 19.19 -22.38 -23.33
C ASN A 9 18.75 -20.92 -23.15
N ALA A 10 18.26 -20.26 -24.21
CA ALA A 10 17.75 -18.89 -24.12
C ALA A 10 16.46 -18.82 -23.28
N ALA A 11 15.55 -19.80 -23.41
CA ALA A 11 14.34 -19.90 -22.60
C ALA A 11 14.66 -20.18 -21.13
N VAL A 12 15.62 -21.07 -20.85
CA VAL A 12 16.11 -21.36 -19.49
C VAL A 12 16.80 -20.15 -18.87
N GLN A 13 17.67 -19.46 -19.61
CA GLN A 13 18.32 -18.23 -19.14
C GLN A 13 17.34 -17.08 -18.95
N GLY A 14 16.34 -16.95 -19.82
CA GLY A 14 15.24 -16.01 -19.67
C GLY A 14 14.41 -16.30 -18.42
N GLY A 15 14.07 -17.56 -18.18
CA GLY A 15 13.38 -18.02 -16.97
C GLY A 15 14.19 -17.82 -15.69
N GLN A 16 15.50 -18.07 -15.73
CA GLN A 16 16.42 -17.82 -14.60
C GLN A 16 16.58 -16.33 -14.31
N LYS A 17 16.61 -15.45 -15.32
CA LYS A 17 16.61 -13.99 -15.11
C LYS A 17 15.29 -13.47 -14.52
N LEU A 18 14.16 -14.08 -14.88
CA LEU A 18 12.84 -13.77 -14.32
C LEU A 18 12.65 -14.30 -12.89
N ALA A 19 13.37 -15.36 -12.52
CA ALA A 19 13.37 -15.96 -11.19
C ALA A 19 14.45 -15.37 -10.25
N ALA A 20 15.41 -14.62 -10.79
CA ALA A 20 16.50 -14.05 -10.01
C ALA A 20 15.99 -12.91 -9.12
N ARG A 21 16.23 -13.05 -7.82
CA ARG A 21 16.03 -12.00 -6.80
C ARG A 21 16.66 -10.69 -7.27
N HIS A 22 15.95 -9.58 -7.08
CA HIS A 22 16.50 -8.27 -7.38
C HIS A 22 17.71 -7.98 -6.45
N PRO A 23 18.85 -7.44 -6.95
CA PRO A 23 20.05 -7.24 -6.12
C PRO A 23 19.82 -6.39 -4.87
N LEU A 24 18.95 -5.37 -4.96
CA LEU A 24 18.58 -4.50 -3.83
C LEU A 24 17.48 -5.05 -2.91
N GLN A 25 16.91 -6.22 -3.21
CA GLN A 25 15.95 -6.86 -2.32
C GLN A 25 16.73 -7.52 -1.18
N ARG A 26 16.41 -7.22 0.09
CA ARG A 26 17.20 -7.65 1.26
C ARG A 26 16.94 -9.08 1.71
N LEU A 27 15.69 -9.51 1.68
CA LEU A 27 15.27 -10.85 2.11
C LEU A 27 14.59 -11.58 0.95
N ASP A 28 14.60 -12.91 1.03
CA ASP A 28 14.01 -13.74 -0.02
C ASP A 28 12.49 -13.56 -0.05
N SER A 29 11.99 -13.31 -1.24
CA SER A 29 10.57 -13.16 -1.55
C SER A 29 10.40 -13.33 -3.07
N PRO A 30 9.46 -14.17 -3.53
CA PRO A 30 8.58 -14.99 -2.70
C PRO A 30 9.34 -16.12 -1.97
N SER A 31 8.93 -16.43 -0.74
CA SER A 31 9.54 -17.45 0.12
C SER A 31 8.56 -17.95 1.19
N ARG A 32 8.63 -19.25 1.54
CA ARG A 32 7.85 -19.84 2.65
C ARG A 32 8.41 -19.51 4.04
N GLY A 33 9.46 -18.70 4.12
CA GLY A 33 10.10 -18.26 5.36
C GLY A 33 9.59 -16.89 5.82
N ALA A 34 10.52 -15.93 5.91
CA ALA A 34 10.26 -14.62 6.49
C ALA A 34 9.18 -13.80 5.75
N SER A 35 9.11 -13.86 4.41
CA SER A 35 8.07 -13.14 3.66
C SER A 35 6.68 -13.73 3.93
N ALA A 36 6.53 -15.06 3.91
CA ALA A 36 5.27 -15.71 4.26
C ALA A 36 4.80 -15.35 5.67
N LEU A 37 5.73 -15.24 6.63
CA LEU A 37 5.41 -14.82 7.99
C LEU A 37 4.88 -13.38 8.02
N LEU A 38 5.58 -12.42 7.38
CA LEU A 38 5.12 -11.03 7.32
C LEU A 38 3.75 -10.92 6.66
N HIS A 39 3.56 -11.59 5.52
CA HIS A 39 2.28 -11.53 4.80
C HIS A 39 1.16 -12.23 5.57
N THR A 40 1.45 -13.30 6.30
CA THR A 40 0.49 -13.93 7.21
C THR A 40 0.08 -12.97 8.33
N LEU A 41 1.05 -12.32 8.99
CA LEU A 41 0.78 -11.35 10.06
C LEU A 41 -0.07 -10.17 9.55
N GLY A 42 0.24 -9.67 8.35
CA GLY A 42 -0.57 -8.62 7.75
C GLY A 42 -1.97 -9.07 7.35
N CYS A 43 -2.13 -10.26 6.76
CA CYS A 43 -3.44 -10.84 6.52
C CYS A 43 -4.25 -10.97 7.82
N CYS A 44 -3.65 -11.50 8.89
CA CYS A 44 -4.31 -11.57 10.20
C CYS A 44 -4.71 -10.19 10.73
N SER A 45 -3.82 -9.19 10.66
CA SER A 45 -4.13 -7.82 11.10
C SER A 45 -5.27 -7.21 10.31
N PHE A 46 -5.28 -7.35 8.98
CA PHE A 46 -6.30 -6.74 8.14
C PHE A 46 -7.63 -7.49 8.22
N THR A 47 -7.59 -8.81 8.36
CA THR A 47 -8.77 -9.61 8.67
C THR A 47 -9.36 -9.24 10.03
N TYR A 48 -8.56 -8.93 11.05
CA TYR A 48 -9.06 -8.43 12.32
C TYR A 48 -9.81 -7.09 12.15
N SER A 49 -9.26 -6.17 11.35
CA SER A 49 -9.94 -4.91 11.01
C SER A 49 -11.30 -5.16 10.34
N PHE A 50 -11.39 -6.04 9.35
CA PHE A 50 -12.69 -6.38 8.74
C PHE A 50 -13.62 -7.12 9.71
N TRP A 51 -13.11 -8.05 10.51
CA TRP A 51 -13.86 -8.74 11.55
C TRP A 51 -14.51 -7.74 12.50
N TYR A 52 -13.78 -6.69 12.89
CA TYR A 52 -14.30 -5.61 13.73
C TYR A 52 -15.50 -4.90 13.09
N LEU A 53 -15.42 -4.55 11.80
CA LEU A 53 -16.53 -3.90 11.07
C LEU A 53 -17.82 -4.75 11.04
N PHE A 54 -17.69 -6.08 11.02
CA PHE A 54 -18.84 -6.99 11.06
C PHE A 54 -19.41 -7.19 12.47
N HIS A 55 -18.56 -7.21 13.50
CA HIS A 55 -18.97 -7.58 14.86
C HIS A 55 -19.34 -6.39 15.75
N PHE A 56 -19.01 -5.17 15.32
CA PHE A 56 -19.37 -3.92 16.00
C PHE A 56 -20.16 -3.00 15.06
N PRO A 57 -21.37 -3.42 14.63
CA PRO A 57 -22.15 -2.66 13.67
C PRO A 57 -22.60 -1.33 14.25
N ASN A 58 -22.71 -0.33 13.39
CA ASN A 58 -23.23 0.99 13.72
C ASN A 58 -24.03 1.55 12.53
N LEU A 59 -24.46 2.81 12.57
CA LEU A 59 -25.21 3.46 11.49
C LEU A 59 -24.58 3.26 10.09
N ILE A 60 -23.24 3.24 10.00
CA ILE A 60 -22.53 3.04 8.74
C ILE A 60 -22.70 1.62 8.19
N SER A 61 -22.88 0.61 9.06
CA SER A 61 -23.08 -0.77 8.64
C SER A 61 -24.36 -0.98 7.83
N GLU A 62 -25.37 -0.13 8.05
CA GLU A 62 -26.66 -0.17 7.34
C GLU A 62 -26.71 0.80 6.14
N ALA A 63 -25.66 1.61 5.95
CA ALA A 63 -25.62 2.66 4.94
C ALA A 63 -25.17 2.15 3.57
N TRP A 64 -25.57 2.85 2.50
CA TRP A 64 -25.13 2.56 1.15
C TRP A 64 -23.62 2.73 1.01
N GLY A 65 -22.97 1.77 0.35
CA GLY A 65 -21.51 1.69 0.29
C GLY A 65 -20.87 1.07 1.53
N TRP A 66 -21.65 0.68 2.54
CA TRP A 66 -21.16 0.06 3.78
C TRP A 66 -20.01 0.88 4.40
N HIS A 67 -19.05 0.24 5.06
CA HIS A 67 -17.83 0.90 5.53
C HIS A 67 -16.87 1.33 4.42
N LEU A 68 -17.10 0.95 3.15
CA LEU A 68 -16.28 1.40 2.01
C LEU A 68 -16.52 2.87 1.65
N GLN A 69 -17.40 3.58 2.35
CA GLN A 69 -17.49 5.04 2.28
C GLN A 69 -16.21 5.71 2.82
N PHE A 70 -15.52 5.06 3.77
CA PHE A 70 -14.28 5.56 4.35
C PHE A 70 -13.08 5.25 3.44
N LEU A 71 -12.24 6.26 3.18
CA LEU A 71 -10.97 6.05 2.46
C LEU A 71 -10.09 5.01 3.18
N THR A 72 -10.12 5.01 4.51
CA THR A 72 -9.44 4.00 5.34
C THR A 72 -9.84 2.58 4.96
N THR A 73 -11.14 2.31 4.79
CA THR A 73 -11.62 0.96 4.45
C THR A 73 -11.33 0.60 2.99
N CYS A 74 -11.41 1.57 2.07
CA CYS A 74 -10.97 1.37 0.68
C CYS A 74 -9.48 1.00 0.60
N GLY A 75 -8.63 1.73 1.33
CA GLY A 75 -7.21 1.44 1.46
C GLY A 75 -7.00 0.05 2.04
N LEU A 76 -7.62 -0.25 3.19
CA LEU A 76 -7.52 -1.54 3.87
C LEU A 76 -7.90 -2.71 2.96
N ALA A 77 -8.93 -2.54 2.11
CA ALA A 77 -9.31 -3.55 1.11
C ALA A 77 -8.20 -3.79 0.08
N LEU A 78 -7.58 -2.72 -0.43
CA LEU A 78 -6.43 -2.82 -1.34
C LEU A 78 -5.19 -3.42 -0.64
N ALA A 79 -4.91 -3.05 0.61
CA ALA A 79 -3.84 -3.62 1.42
C ALA A 79 -4.06 -5.12 1.65
N THR A 80 -5.30 -5.53 1.92
CA THR A 80 -5.69 -6.93 2.08
C THR A 80 -5.51 -7.72 0.80
N LEU A 81 -5.94 -7.19 -0.35
CA LEU A 81 -5.71 -7.83 -1.64
C LEU A 81 -4.21 -7.96 -1.94
N THR A 82 -3.43 -6.91 -1.68
CA THR A 82 -1.98 -6.89 -1.86
C THR A 82 -1.31 -7.99 -1.04
N TYR A 83 -1.64 -8.08 0.25
CA TYR A 83 -1.08 -9.07 1.17
C TYR A 83 -1.56 -10.49 0.90
N ALA A 84 -2.82 -10.67 0.50
CA ALA A 84 -3.33 -11.97 0.09
C ALA A 84 -2.56 -12.50 -1.12
N LEU A 85 -2.37 -11.67 -2.15
CA LEU A 85 -1.57 -12.04 -3.33
C LEU A 85 -0.12 -12.31 -2.98
N ALA A 86 0.45 -11.55 -2.05
CA ALA A 86 1.81 -11.77 -1.57
C ALA A 86 1.95 -13.10 -0.81
N LEU A 87 1.00 -13.43 0.08
CA LEU A 87 0.97 -14.70 0.79
C LEU A 87 0.78 -15.88 -0.17
N PHE A 88 -0.16 -15.77 -1.13
CA PHE A 88 -0.31 -16.81 -2.15
C PHE A 88 0.96 -16.94 -3.00
N SER A 89 1.63 -15.84 -3.31
CA SER A 89 2.93 -15.85 -3.99
C SER A 89 3.97 -16.61 -3.20
N ASP A 90 4.05 -16.43 -1.88
CA ASP A 90 5.00 -17.13 -1.02
C ASP A 90 4.72 -18.63 -0.90
N LEU A 91 3.45 -19.00 -0.73
CA LEU A 91 3.06 -20.39 -0.57
C LEU A 91 3.25 -21.19 -1.87
N THR A 92 2.95 -20.56 -3.01
CA THR A 92 3.04 -21.19 -4.35
C THR A 92 4.38 -20.94 -5.04
N LEU A 93 5.20 -20.03 -4.53
CA LEU A 93 6.42 -19.52 -5.17
C LEU A 93 6.17 -18.95 -6.58
N SER A 94 4.99 -18.36 -6.81
CA SER A 94 4.56 -17.87 -8.13
C SER A 94 5.13 -16.49 -8.47
N PRO A 95 5.99 -16.36 -9.51
CA PRO A 95 6.52 -15.06 -9.92
C PRO A 95 5.46 -14.13 -10.51
N ALA A 96 4.31 -14.65 -10.96
CA ALA A 96 3.20 -13.84 -11.45
C ALA A 96 2.47 -13.14 -10.31
N LEU A 97 2.18 -13.87 -9.22
CA LEU A 97 1.57 -13.30 -8.02
C LEU A 97 2.52 -12.30 -7.35
N TYR A 98 3.82 -12.60 -7.32
CA TYR A 98 4.84 -11.66 -6.83
C TYR A 98 4.88 -10.36 -7.64
N ARG A 99 4.77 -10.43 -8.96
CA ARG A 99 4.68 -9.22 -9.80
C ARG A 99 3.41 -8.44 -9.54
N LEU A 100 2.28 -9.14 -9.41
CA LEU A 100 0.99 -8.50 -9.16
C LEU A 100 0.94 -7.82 -7.79
N LYS A 101 1.41 -8.47 -6.72
CA LYS A 101 1.47 -7.84 -5.40
C LYS A 101 2.34 -6.59 -5.43
N ASN A 102 3.50 -6.64 -6.09
CA ASN A 102 4.39 -5.48 -6.18
C ASN A 102 3.78 -4.34 -7.00
N LEU A 103 3.00 -4.65 -8.04
CA LEU A 103 2.23 -3.66 -8.80
C LEU A 103 1.18 -2.97 -7.92
N LEU A 104 0.42 -3.74 -7.13
CA LEU A 104 -0.56 -3.18 -6.20
C LEU A 104 0.11 -2.36 -5.09
N SER A 105 1.26 -2.79 -4.57
CA SER A 105 2.02 -2.07 -3.55
C SER A 105 2.44 -0.66 -3.98
N LEU A 106 2.61 -0.39 -5.28
CA LEU A 106 2.90 0.95 -5.80
C LEU A 106 1.81 1.98 -5.45
N THR A 107 0.58 1.50 -5.23
CA THR A 107 -0.56 2.31 -4.83
C THR A 107 -0.90 2.09 -3.35
N SER A 108 -0.93 0.83 -2.91
CA SER A 108 -1.37 0.45 -1.57
C SER A 108 -0.51 1.06 -0.46
N ALA A 109 0.81 0.92 -0.54
CA ALA A 109 1.72 1.42 0.49
C ALA A 109 1.69 2.96 0.65
N PRO A 110 1.77 3.78 -0.41
CA PRO A 110 1.67 5.23 -0.24
C PRO A 110 0.27 5.69 0.13
N LEU A 111 -0.79 4.99 -0.29
CA LEU A 111 -2.15 5.29 0.13
C LEU A 111 -2.33 5.07 1.63
N GLU A 112 -1.86 3.95 2.17
CA GLU A 112 -1.93 3.69 3.61
C GLU A 112 -1.09 4.69 4.42
N CYS A 113 0.10 5.07 3.95
CA CYS A 113 0.87 6.13 4.59
C CYS A 113 0.13 7.47 4.58
N CYS A 114 -0.56 7.80 3.48
CA CYS A 114 -1.40 8.99 3.38
C CYS A 114 -2.55 8.94 4.39
N ILE A 115 -3.27 7.81 4.47
CA ILE A 115 -4.36 7.59 5.43
C ILE A 115 -3.85 7.75 6.86
N THR A 116 -2.72 7.12 7.22
CA THR A 116 -2.09 7.26 8.54
C THR A 116 -1.80 8.73 8.86
N ILE A 117 -1.14 9.45 7.96
CA ILE A 117 -0.79 10.88 8.17
C ILE A 117 -2.05 11.73 8.35
N LEU A 118 -3.02 11.58 7.45
CA LEU A 118 -4.29 12.33 7.51
C LEU A 118 -5.04 12.03 8.80
N TYR A 119 -5.24 10.75 9.12
CA TYR A 119 -6.01 10.32 10.29
C TYR A 119 -5.42 10.89 11.58
N TRP A 120 -4.13 10.62 11.85
CA TRP A 120 -3.53 11.04 13.12
C TRP A 120 -3.37 12.56 13.22
N THR A 121 -3.15 13.26 12.10
CA THR A 121 -3.09 14.72 12.09
C THR A 121 -4.46 15.32 12.40
N ILE A 122 -5.52 14.88 11.72
CA ILE A 122 -6.87 15.40 11.95
C ILE A 122 -7.34 15.03 13.36
N LYS A 123 -7.09 13.80 13.82
CA LYS A 123 -7.44 13.35 15.18
C LYS A 123 -6.76 14.18 16.26
N ALA A 124 -5.50 14.58 16.05
CA ALA A 124 -4.77 15.43 16.98
C ALA A 124 -5.30 16.87 17.02
N ILE A 125 -5.90 17.35 15.93
CA ILE A 125 -6.52 18.69 15.86
C ILE A 125 -7.91 18.65 16.49
N ASP A 126 -8.80 17.79 15.98
CA ASP A 126 -10.15 17.60 16.50
C ASP A 126 -10.70 16.23 16.05
N PRO A 127 -10.85 15.25 16.95
CA PRO A 127 -11.36 13.92 16.62
C PRO A 127 -12.80 13.95 16.07
N ARG A 128 -13.60 14.98 16.39
CA ARG A 128 -14.98 15.12 15.91
C ARG A 128 -15.07 15.37 14.40
N LEU A 129 -13.96 15.70 13.76
CA LEU A 129 -13.88 15.83 12.31
C LEU A 129 -13.85 14.45 11.61
N LEU A 130 -13.46 13.40 12.32
CA LEU A 130 -13.31 12.04 11.79
C LEU A 130 -14.49 11.13 12.10
N GLN A 131 -15.25 11.41 13.14
CA GLN A 131 -16.30 10.53 13.61
C GLN A 131 -17.53 11.33 14.07
N HIS A 132 -18.72 10.85 13.68
CA HIS A 132 -19.98 11.43 14.13
C HIS A 132 -20.10 11.29 15.67
N PRO A 133 -20.59 12.32 16.40
CA PRO A 133 -20.68 12.27 17.86
C PRO A 133 -21.56 11.14 18.41
N ASP A 134 -22.49 10.62 17.60
CA ASP A 134 -23.35 9.50 17.98
C ASP A 134 -22.68 8.12 17.80
N LEU A 135 -21.47 8.06 17.26
CA LEU A 135 -20.72 6.82 17.11
C LEU A 135 -19.76 6.64 18.29
N PRO A 136 -19.60 5.41 18.80
CA PRO A 136 -18.69 5.15 19.92
C PRO A 136 -17.24 5.38 19.52
N ASP A 137 -16.46 5.99 20.40
CA ASP A 137 -15.02 6.17 20.19
C ASP A 137 -14.34 4.84 19.87
N LEU A 138 -13.43 4.88 18.88
CA LEU A 138 -12.66 3.71 18.49
C LEU A 138 -11.61 3.40 19.56
N ALA A 139 -11.70 2.21 20.16
CA ALA A 139 -10.69 1.73 21.09
C ALA A 139 -9.29 1.68 20.44
N LEU A 140 -8.23 1.78 21.24
CA LEU A 140 -6.86 1.88 20.73
C LEU A 140 -6.46 0.74 19.78
N LEU A 141 -6.81 -0.51 20.09
CA LEU A 141 -6.42 -1.66 19.28
C LEU A 141 -7.03 -1.63 17.86
N PRO A 142 -8.36 -1.52 17.68
CA PRO A 142 -8.92 -1.37 16.34
C PRO A 142 -8.42 -0.10 15.67
N ASP A 143 -8.23 1.00 16.40
CA ASP A 143 -7.70 2.24 15.84
C ASP A 143 -6.31 2.07 15.19
N LEU A 144 -5.37 1.46 15.91
CA LEU A 144 -4.06 1.11 15.35
C LEU A 144 -4.19 0.13 14.17
N SER A 145 -5.11 -0.82 14.25
CA SER A 145 -5.33 -1.81 13.20
C SER A 145 -5.86 -1.21 11.90
N PHE A 146 -6.69 -0.17 11.96
CA PHE A 146 -7.19 0.53 10.78
C PHE A 146 -6.20 1.57 10.25
N HIS A 147 -5.58 2.36 11.15
CA HIS A 147 -4.93 3.61 10.76
C HIS A 147 -3.40 3.59 10.85
N LEU A 148 -2.77 2.52 11.38
CA LEU A 148 -1.32 2.43 11.49
C LEU A 148 -0.76 1.14 10.91
N ASN A 149 -1.31 -0.02 11.30
CA ASN A 149 -0.78 -1.32 10.93
C ASN A 149 -0.63 -1.51 9.40
N PRO A 150 -1.59 -1.12 8.54
CA PRO A 150 -1.44 -1.25 7.10
C PRO A 150 -0.22 -0.51 6.56
N ALA A 151 -0.01 0.75 6.96
CA ALA A 151 1.14 1.54 6.53
C ALA A 151 2.46 0.93 7.01
N LEU A 152 2.55 0.50 8.27
CA LEU A 152 3.75 -0.12 8.82
C LEU A 152 4.11 -1.43 8.10
N LEU A 153 3.12 -2.30 7.92
CA LEU A 153 3.31 -3.60 7.31
C LEU A 153 3.72 -3.45 5.84
N LEU A 154 2.96 -2.69 5.04
CA LEU A 154 3.29 -2.46 3.62
C LEU A 154 4.66 -1.78 3.45
N THR A 155 5.04 -0.88 4.36
CA THR A 155 6.37 -0.28 4.36
C THR A 155 7.44 -1.32 4.68
N ALA A 156 7.21 -2.22 5.64
CA ALA A 156 8.14 -3.32 5.91
C ALA A 156 8.28 -4.27 4.72
N ASP A 157 7.17 -4.64 4.06
CA ASP A 157 7.18 -5.45 2.83
C ASP A 157 7.98 -4.75 1.72
N LEU A 158 7.76 -3.44 1.54
CA LEU A 158 8.54 -2.64 0.61
C LEU A 158 10.04 -2.71 0.92
N LEU A 159 10.44 -2.42 2.16
CA LEU A 159 11.84 -2.24 2.50
C LEU A 159 12.62 -3.55 2.47
N PHE A 160 12.01 -4.68 2.82
CA PHE A 160 12.74 -5.93 3.02
C PHE A 160 12.49 -6.99 1.94
N PHE A 161 11.29 -7.01 1.35
CA PHE A 161 10.82 -8.14 0.54
C PHE A 161 10.41 -7.78 -0.89
N SER A 162 10.47 -6.49 -1.26
CA SER A 162 10.08 -6.01 -2.59
C SER A 162 11.29 -5.46 -3.36
N PRO A 163 11.24 -5.46 -4.71
CA PRO A 163 12.23 -4.73 -5.52
C PRO A 163 12.05 -3.21 -5.38
N PRO A 164 13.04 -2.40 -5.79
CA PRO A 164 12.95 -0.94 -5.74
C PRO A 164 11.78 -0.42 -6.56
N TRP A 165 11.10 0.59 -6.04
CA TRP A 165 10.08 1.31 -6.79
C TRP A 165 10.67 2.14 -7.91
N THR A 166 10.06 1.99 -9.08
CA THR A 166 10.46 2.72 -10.30
C THR A 166 9.65 3.99 -10.52
N LEU A 167 8.62 4.27 -9.70
CA LEU A 167 7.81 5.48 -9.87
C LEU A 167 8.66 6.74 -9.72
N SER A 168 8.52 7.64 -10.70
CA SER A 168 9.01 9.01 -10.65
C SER A 168 7.90 9.95 -10.16
N ALA A 169 8.22 11.24 -9.96
CA ALA A 169 7.28 12.21 -9.40
C ALA A 169 5.99 12.37 -10.24
N ALA A 170 6.10 12.46 -11.56
CA ALA A 170 4.93 12.67 -12.42
C ALA A 170 3.90 11.51 -12.36
N PRO A 171 4.30 10.23 -12.51
CA PRO A 171 3.40 9.09 -12.25
C PRO A 171 2.83 9.07 -10.83
N ALA A 172 3.62 9.43 -9.80
CA ALA A 172 3.14 9.48 -8.42
C ALA A 172 2.02 10.52 -8.23
N ILE A 173 2.19 11.71 -8.81
CA ILE A 173 1.15 12.76 -8.84
C ILE A 173 -0.08 12.26 -9.60
N GLY A 174 0.12 11.65 -10.78
CA GLY A 174 -0.97 11.14 -11.61
C GLY A 174 -1.82 10.08 -10.89
N VAL A 175 -1.18 9.08 -10.28
CA VAL A 175 -1.88 8.03 -9.51
C VAL A 175 -2.60 8.62 -8.31
N SER A 176 -1.94 9.50 -7.55
CA SER A 176 -2.54 10.12 -6.36
C SER A 176 -3.74 11.00 -6.71
N GLY A 177 -3.64 11.79 -7.78
CA GLY A 177 -4.75 12.60 -8.28
C GLY A 177 -5.91 11.76 -8.79
N ALA A 178 -5.64 10.68 -9.53
CA ALA A 178 -6.68 9.78 -10.01
C ALA A 178 -7.45 9.13 -8.84
N ILE A 179 -6.74 8.71 -7.78
CA ILE A 179 -7.37 8.13 -6.58
C ILE A 179 -8.20 9.18 -5.84
N ALA A 180 -7.69 10.39 -5.66
CA ALA A 180 -8.44 11.47 -5.01
C ALA A 180 -9.73 11.79 -5.76
N VAL A 181 -9.67 11.91 -7.09
CA VAL A 181 -10.86 12.16 -7.92
C VAL A 181 -11.82 10.97 -7.84
N ALA A 182 -11.35 9.73 -7.97
CA ALA A 182 -12.19 8.55 -7.89
C ALA A 182 -12.88 8.42 -6.52
N TYR A 183 -12.15 8.68 -5.44
CA TYR A 183 -12.70 8.66 -4.09
C TYR A 183 -13.70 9.80 -3.86
N TRP A 184 -13.47 10.98 -4.45
CA TRP A 184 -14.44 12.07 -4.39
C TRP A 184 -15.77 11.65 -5.02
N PHE A 185 -15.75 11.17 -6.27
CA PHE A 185 -16.96 10.68 -6.92
C PHE A 185 -17.66 9.59 -6.11
N TRP A 186 -16.90 8.66 -5.54
CA TRP A 186 -17.44 7.61 -4.69
C TRP A 186 -18.12 8.17 -3.44
N VAL A 187 -17.47 9.04 -2.68
CA VAL A 187 -18.05 9.56 -1.43
C VAL A 187 -19.25 10.47 -1.66
N GLU A 188 -19.30 11.21 -2.77
CA GLU A 188 -20.48 12.00 -3.15
C GLU A 188 -21.65 11.10 -3.56
N ALA A 189 -21.38 9.97 -4.23
CA ALA A 189 -22.41 8.97 -4.48
C ALA A 189 -22.97 8.39 -3.17
N CYS A 190 -22.09 8.09 -2.20
CA CYS A 190 -22.52 7.66 -0.87
C CYS A 190 -23.37 8.71 -0.17
N PHE A 191 -22.94 9.98 -0.20
CA PHE A 191 -23.70 11.09 0.35
C PHE A 191 -25.08 11.24 -0.30
N ALA A 192 -25.16 11.13 -1.63
CA ALA A 192 -26.43 11.23 -2.36
C ALA A 192 -27.44 10.13 -1.96
N HIS A 193 -26.98 8.94 -1.57
CA HIS A 193 -27.83 7.85 -1.10
C HIS A 193 -28.15 7.92 0.39
N ASN A 194 -27.17 8.31 1.21
CA ASN A 194 -27.27 8.22 2.67
C ASN A 194 -27.74 9.51 3.33
N GLY A 195 -27.55 10.66 2.68
CA GLY A 195 -27.81 11.99 3.24
C GLY A 195 -26.75 12.48 4.23
N PHE A 196 -25.67 11.73 4.44
CA PHE A 196 -24.56 12.09 5.32
C PHE A 196 -23.21 11.63 4.76
N TYR A 197 -22.13 12.30 5.16
CA TYR A 197 -20.76 11.92 4.80
C TYR A 197 -20.16 10.97 5.84
N PRO A 198 -19.21 10.09 5.45
CA PRO A 198 -18.51 9.21 6.39
C PRO A 198 -17.70 10.01 7.43
N TYR A 199 -17.14 11.15 7.02
CA TYR A 199 -16.43 12.08 7.91
C TYR A 199 -17.23 13.38 8.07
N PRO A 200 -17.54 13.83 9.30
CA PRO A 200 -18.18 15.12 9.53
C PRO A 200 -17.45 16.31 8.87
N LEU A 201 -16.12 16.24 8.73
CA LEU A 201 -15.31 17.23 8.03
C LEU A 201 -15.84 17.56 6.62
N PHE A 202 -16.29 16.56 5.86
CA PHE A 202 -16.80 16.81 4.50
C PHE A 202 -18.09 17.62 4.51
N GLY A 203 -18.96 17.40 5.50
CA GLY A 203 -20.21 18.17 5.66
C GLY A 203 -19.99 19.63 6.04
N GLN A 204 -18.85 19.96 6.64
CA GLN A 204 -18.52 21.33 7.06
C GLN A 204 -17.88 22.17 5.93
N LEU A 205 -17.48 21.54 4.83
CA LEU A 205 -16.81 22.18 3.72
C LEU A 205 -17.78 22.37 2.55
N ASP A 206 -17.65 23.49 1.85
CA ASP A 206 -18.26 23.67 0.53
C ASP A 206 -17.43 22.92 -0.54
N THR A 207 -17.87 22.99 -1.80
CA THR A 207 -17.19 22.30 -2.91
C THR A 207 -15.73 22.73 -3.06
N VAL A 208 -15.41 24.00 -2.85
CA VAL A 208 -14.04 24.52 -2.95
C VAL A 208 -13.19 23.99 -1.80
N GLY A 209 -13.71 24.01 -0.58
CA GLY A 209 -13.04 23.45 0.60
C GLY A 209 -12.75 21.95 0.43
N ARG A 210 -13.72 21.19 -0.11
CA ARG A 210 -13.49 19.77 -0.47
C ARG A 210 -12.43 19.65 -1.56
N ALA A 211 -12.46 20.48 -2.61
CA ALA A 211 -11.42 20.46 -3.65
C ALA A 211 -10.01 20.62 -3.07
N VAL A 212 -9.83 21.57 -2.16
CA VAL A 212 -8.56 21.81 -1.46
C VAL A 212 -8.17 20.61 -0.60
N LEU A 213 -9.13 20.04 0.15
CA LEU A 213 -8.88 18.88 1.00
C LEU A 213 -8.42 17.65 0.18
N PHE A 214 -9.12 17.33 -0.91
CA PHE A 214 -8.79 16.21 -1.78
C PHE A 214 -7.48 16.44 -2.55
N ALA A 215 -7.20 17.66 -3.00
CA ALA A 215 -5.92 18.01 -3.59
C ALA A 215 -4.77 17.89 -2.58
N GLY A 216 -4.99 18.30 -1.32
CA GLY A 216 -4.05 18.13 -0.22
C GLY A 216 -3.77 16.66 0.08
N ALA A 217 -4.80 15.82 0.14
CA ALA A 217 -4.65 14.37 0.31
C ALA A 217 -3.86 13.73 -0.85
N ALA A 218 -4.14 14.14 -2.10
CA ALA A 218 -3.37 13.68 -3.26
C ALA A 218 -1.89 14.09 -3.17
N ALA A 219 -1.61 15.32 -2.72
CA ALA A 219 -0.24 15.79 -2.51
C ALA A 219 0.48 14.98 -1.42
N ILE A 220 -0.18 14.70 -0.29
CA ILE A 220 0.38 13.87 0.79
C ILE A 220 0.69 12.46 0.29
N MET A 221 -0.18 11.86 -0.52
CA MET A 221 0.07 10.54 -1.10
C MET A 221 1.24 10.55 -2.10
N ALA A 222 1.34 11.58 -2.94
CA ALA A 222 2.46 11.73 -3.87
C ALA A 222 3.79 11.91 -3.12
N VAL A 223 3.80 12.74 -2.07
CA VAL A 223 4.96 12.91 -1.18
C VAL A 223 5.29 11.60 -0.47
N SER A 224 4.30 10.86 0.02
CA SER A 224 4.51 9.55 0.65
C SER A 224 5.16 8.56 -0.31
N THR A 225 4.76 8.56 -1.58
CA THR A 225 5.39 7.74 -2.62
C THR A 225 6.87 8.07 -2.79
N LEU A 226 7.20 9.36 -2.89
CA LEU A 226 8.58 9.83 -3.03
C LEU A 226 9.41 9.57 -1.76
N ALA A 227 8.81 9.75 -0.59
CA ALA A 227 9.45 9.49 0.70
C ALA A 227 9.75 8.00 0.87
N LEU A 228 8.79 7.12 0.59
CA LEU A 228 8.99 5.66 0.64
C LEU A 228 10.08 5.20 -0.33
N LYS A 229 10.11 5.74 -1.55
CA LYS A 229 11.21 5.50 -2.49
C LYS A 229 12.55 5.95 -1.90
N LYS A 230 12.61 7.15 -1.31
CA LYS A 230 13.83 7.68 -0.69
C LYS A 230 14.29 6.84 0.49
N VAL A 231 13.37 6.41 1.35
CA VAL A 231 13.65 5.50 2.48
C VAL A 231 14.14 4.16 1.97
N TYR A 232 13.51 3.61 0.91
CA TYR A 232 14.00 2.40 0.25
C TYR A 232 15.44 2.59 -0.22
N GLU A 233 15.78 3.69 -0.89
CA GLU A 233 17.16 3.94 -1.36
C GLU A 233 18.16 4.07 -0.20
N ILE A 234 17.76 4.68 0.92
CA ILE A 234 18.60 4.80 2.11
C ILE A 234 18.85 3.43 2.74
N VAL A 235 17.79 2.61 2.85
CA VAL A 235 17.87 1.30 3.48
C VAL A 235 18.55 0.29 2.55
N ASN A 236 18.27 0.30 1.25
CA ASN A 236 18.66 -0.78 0.33
C ASN A 236 19.78 -0.41 -0.64
N GLY A 237 20.17 0.87 -0.69
CA GLY A 237 21.08 1.40 -1.71
C GLY A 237 20.35 1.85 -2.97
N LYS A 238 21.08 2.48 -3.88
CA LYS A 238 20.58 2.95 -5.18
C LYS A 238 21.02 1.98 -6.27
N MET A 239 20.23 1.87 -7.34
CA MET A 239 20.74 1.27 -8.56
C MET A 239 21.69 2.26 -9.25
N ASP A 240 22.94 1.86 -9.45
CA ASP A 240 23.86 2.59 -10.31
C ASP A 240 23.33 2.54 -11.76
N SER A 241 23.33 3.69 -12.44
CA SER A 241 22.84 3.82 -13.83
C SER A 241 23.66 3.04 -14.86
N LYS A 242 24.75 2.42 -14.42
CA LYS A 242 25.51 1.41 -15.17
C LYS A 242 25.37 0.10 -14.41
N GLY A 243 24.68 -0.87 -15.00
CA GLY A 243 24.52 -2.19 -14.42
C GLY A 243 25.86 -2.86 -14.16
N SER A 244 26.35 -2.76 -12.94
CA SER A 244 27.33 -3.66 -12.35
C SER A 244 27.28 -3.43 -10.84
N ALA A 245 26.96 -4.47 -10.08
CA ALA A 245 27.07 -4.44 -8.64
C ALA A 245 28.52 -4.10 -8.27
N SER A 246 28.73 -2.98 -7.58
CA SER A 246 30.01 -2.67 -6.95
C SER A 246 30.23 -3.62 -5.79
N GLY A 247 30.82 -4.77 -6.10
CA GLY A 247 31.25 -5.75 -5.13
C GLY A 247 32.33 -6.62 -5.76
N VAL A 248 33.49 -6.65 -5.09
CA VAL A 248 34.71 -7.40 -5.40
C VAL A 248 35.72 -6.64 -6.28
N GLU A 249 36.63 -5.94 -5.63
CA GLU A 249 38.08 -6.08 -5.85
C GLU A 249 38.84 -5.31 -4.76
N ASP A 250 39.26 -6.01 -3.71
CA ASP A 250 40.34 -5.57 -2.82
C ASP A 250 41.00 -6.79 -2.18
N VAL A 251 41.49 -7.72 -3.00
CA VAL A 251 42.47 -8.72 -2.57
C VAL A 251 43.39 -9.06 -3.75
N LYS A 252 44.47 -8.28 -3.89
CA LYS A 252 45.86 -8.70 -4.19
C LYS A 252 46.62 -7.60 -4.94
N LYS A 253 47.57 -6.98 -4.24
CA LYS A 253 48.94 -6.75 -4.70
C LYS A 253 49.76 -6.29 -3.50
N GLU A 254 50.42 -7.24 -2.86
CA GLU A 254 51.83 -7.21 -2.43
C GLU A 254 52.28 -8.65 -2.15
#